data_AF-A0A1Q2LFH4-F1
#
_entry.id   AF-A0A1Q2LFH4-F1
#
_cell.length_a   1.000
_cell.length_b   1.000
_cell.length_c   1.000
_cell.angle_alpha   90.00
_cell.angle_beta   90.00
_cell.angle_gamma   90.00
#
_symmetry.space_group_name_H-M   'P 1'
#
loop_
_entity.id
_entity.type
_entity.pdbx_description
1 polymer ?
#
loop_
_entity_poly.entity_id
_entity_poly.type
_entity_poly.pdbx_seq_one_letter_code
_entity_poly.pdbx_strand_id
1 'polypeptide(L)'
;MLANINDMLHIFEQYRKQFTSTKFENFLGLFLPSKNITKSRIYKTFLENNQQYILRDDKHMKITITGRLLTQKHKDILECIFTSTKDNGTFNLYRDKAICQIIMSPYNLKKSYTSLSGNETKINWIYDKLTEISNCGVELYFKNTDEKFSFTFIDSIYQKSDKLIVINFSQAYTFFLAKTLLLEYKDYVKAIMLCQRYFI
;
A
#
# COMPACT_ATOMS: atom_id res chain seq x y z
N MET A 1 -19.13 -2.09 5.62
CA MET A 1 -19.11 -0.67 5.19
C MET A 1 -18.97 -0.46 3.66
N LEU A 2 -20.04 -0.20 2.90
CA LEU A 2 -19.95 0.25 1.48
C LEU A 2 -19.73 1.77 1.43
N ALA A 3 -18.75 2.25 0.65
CA ALA A 3 -18.58 3.69 0.44
C ALA A 3 -19.53 4.17 -0.66
N ASN A 4 -20.11 5.35 -0.50
CA ASN A 4 -20.95 5.95 -1.54
C ASN A 4 -20.07 6.82 -2.48
N ILE A 5 -20.64 7.28 -3.60
CA ILE A 5 -19.92 8.13 -4.57
C ILE A 5 -19.36 9.42 -3.93
N ASN A 6 -19.97 9.92 -2.85
CA ASN A 6 -19.50 11.11 -2.15
C ASN A 6 -18.22 10.83 -1.35
N ASP A 7 -18.06 9.63 -0.78
CA ASP A 7 -16.82 9.21 -0.11
C ASP A 7 -15.63 9.21 -1.10
N MET A 8 -15.89 8.96 -2.38
CA MET A 8 -14.85 8.95 -3.42
C MET A 8 -14.31 10.36 -3.75
N LEU A 9 -15.10 11.41 -3.53
CA LEU A 9 -14.62 12.80 -3.68
C LEU A 9 -13.48 13.10 -2.72
N HIS A 10 -13.51 12.49 -1.52
CA HIS A 10 -12.48 12.62 -0.51
C HIS A 10 -11.10 12.21 -1.04
N ILE A 11 -11.02 11.09 -1.76
CA ILE A 11 -9.77 10.61 -2.36
C ILE A 11 -9.21 11.64 -3.34
N PHE A 12 -10.05 12.25 -4.17
CA PHE A 12 -9.61 13.20 -5.16
C PHE A 12 -9.13 14.52 -4.54
N GLU A 13 -9.84 15.02 -3.52
CA GLU A 13 -9.43 16.20 -2.76
C GLU A 13 -8.13 15.97 -2.01
N GLN A 14 -7.95 14.79 -1.42
CA GLN A 14 -6.71 14.43 -0.74
C GLN A 14 -5.57 14.20 -1.73
N TYR A 15 -5.83 13.62 -2.90
CA TYR A 15 -4.81 13.47 -3.93
C TYR A 15 -4.26 14.84 -4.35
N ARG A 16 -5.12 15.86 -4.50
CA ARG A 16 -4.69 17.24 -4.75
C ARG A 16 -3.77 17.78 -3.65
N LYS A 17 -3.99 17.35 -2.41
CA LYS A 17 -3.15 17.67 -1.23
C LYS A 17 -1.93 16.74 -1.05
N GLN A 18 -1.67 15.83 -2.00
CA GLN A 18 -0.46 14.98 -2.01
C GLN A 18 -0.33 14.05 -0.79
N PHE A 19 -1.38 13.26 -0.53
CA PHE A 19 -1.34 12.26 0.54
C PHE A 19 -0.29 11.15 0.31
N THR A 20 0.06 10.48 1.40
CA THR A 20 1.17 9.53 1.50
C THR A 20 0.66 8.12 1.88
N SER A 21 0.11 7.98 3.10
CA SER A 21 -0.55 6.77 3.60
C SER A 21 -1.78 7.12 4.41
N THR A 22 -2.68 6.15 4.56
CA THR A 22 -3.79 6.26 5.48
C THR A 22 -3.29 6.21 6.93
N LYS A 23 -3.94 6.94 7.84
CA LYS A 23 -3.76 6.73 9.28
C LYS A 23 -4.01 5.25 9.63
N PHE A 24 -4.95 4.60 8.96
CA PHE A 24 -5.33 3.24 9.27
C PHE A 24 -4.23 2.21 8.92
N GLU A 25 -3.59 2.31 7.75
CA GLU A 25 -2.42 1.49 7.36
C GLU A 25 -1.27 1.61 8.36
N ASN A 26 -1.06 2.82 8.89
CA ASN A 26 -0.04 3.10 9.89
C ASN A 26 -0.35 2.48 11.26
N PHE A 27 -1.62 2.41 11.65
CA PHE A 27 -2.04 1.87 12.95
C PHE A 27 -2.25 0.35 12.94
N LEU A 28 -2.65 -0.24 11.81
CA LEU A 28 -3.03 -1.65 11.72
C LEU A 28 -1.86 -2.65 11.72
N GLY A 29 -0.62 -2.20 11.52
CA GLY A 29 0.53 -3.10 11.41
C GLY A 29 0.52 -3.98 10.16
N LEU A 30 -0.16 -3.56 9.07
CA LEU A 30 -0.21 -4.28 7.79
C LEU A 30 1.18 -4.47 7.16
N PHE A 31 2.09 -3.55 7.45
CA PHE A 31 3.48 -3.59 7.01
C PHE A 31 4.38 -3.90 8.20
N LEU A 32 5.07 -5.05 8.14
CA LEU A 32 6.00 -5.42 9.18
C LEU A 32 7.19 -4.44 9.22
N PRO A 33 7.61 -3.98 10.41
CA PRO A 33 8.67 -2.98 10.58
C PRO A 33 10.08 -3.56 10.38
N SER A 34 10.27 -4.38 9.35
CA SER A 34 11.55 -4.99 9.02
C SER A 34 11.76 -4.99 7.51
N LYS A 35 13.00 -4.75 7.06
CA LYS A 35 13.37 -4.83 5.63
C LYS A 35 13.52 -6.26 5.11
N ASN A 36 13.70 -7.23 6.01
CA ASN A 36 13.84 -8.64 5.66
C ASN A 36 13.23 -9.51 6.75
N ILE A 37 12.25 -10.31 6.36
CA ILE A 37 11.50 -11.18 7.27
C ILE A 37 11.78 -12.65 7.03
N THR A 38 12.51 -13.04 5.96
CA THR A 38 12.59 -14.46 5.53
C THR A 38 13.25 -15.38 6.56
N LYS A 39 14.09 -14.84 7.46
CA LYS A 39 14.71 -15.59 8.56
C LYS A 39 13.96 -15.47 9.89
N SER A 40 12.89 -14.68 9.94
CA SER A 40 12.15 -14.40 11.18
C SER A 40 11.23 -15.57 11.55
N ARG A 41 10.92 -15.67 12.86
CA ARG A 41 9.90 -16.60 13.36
C ARG A 41 8.53 -16.34 12.72
N ILE A 42 8.16 -15.08 12.54
CA ILE A 42 6.89 -14.68 11.91
C ILE A 42 6.77 -15.29 10.51
N TYR A 43 7.83 -15.22 9.70
CA TYR A 43 7.81 -15.76 8.36
C TYR A 43 7.73 -17.30 8.33
N LYS A 44 8.45 -17.98 9.24
CA LYS A 44 8.33 -19.44 9.38
C LYS A 44 6.91 -19.85 9.75
N THR A 45 6.33 -19.23 10.78
CA THR A 45 4.95 -19.49 11.20
C THR A 45 3.93 -19.15 10.11
N PHE A 46 4.16 -18.10 9.32
CA PHE A 46 3.33 -17.78 8.17
C PHE A 46 3.33 -18.90 7.12
N LEU A 47 4.50 -19.46 6.80
CA LEU A 47 4.59 -20.60 5.88
C LEU A 47 3.95 -21.87 6.44
N GLU A 48 4.17 -22.17 7.73
CA GLU A 48 3.55 -23.30 8.44
C GLU A 48 2.02 -23.22 8.45
N ASN A 49 1.46 -22.00 8.48
CA ASN A 49 0.02 -21.74 8.47
C ASN A 49 -0.54 -21.47 7.07
N ASN A 50 -0.01 -22.12 6.03
CA ASN A 50 -0.48 -21.98 4.64
C ASN A 50 -0.53 -20.51 4.15
N GLN A 51 0.53 -19.75 4.44
CA GLN A 51 0.62 -18.33 4.10
C GLN A 51 -0.49 -17.48 4.74
N GLN A 52 -0.77 -17.73 6.01
CA GLN A 52 -1.69 -16.95 6.84
C GLN A 52 -0.99 -16.40 8.09
N TYR A 53 -1.17 -15.12 8.36
CA TYR A 53 -0.72 -14.47 9.58
C TYR A 53 -1.88 -13.71 10.22
N ILE A 54 -2.05 -13.84 11.53
CA ILE A 54 -3.17 -13.24 12.25
C ILE A 54 -2.61 -12.29 13.30
N LEU A 55 -2.91 -11.00 13.15
CA LEU A 55 -2.73 -9.99 14.19
C LEU A 55 -4.03 -9.90 14.97
N ARG A 56 -3.96 -10.08 16.29
CA ARG A 56 -5.11 -10.04 17.18
C ARG A 56 -4.98 -8.87 18.14
N ASP A 57 -5.96 -7.98 18.10
CA ASP A 57 -6.37 -7.23 19.28
C ASP A 57 -7.55 -8.00 19.90
N ASP A 58 -7.36 -8.52 21.10
CA ASP A 58 -8.36 -9.35 21.76
C ASP A 58 -9.66 -8.59 22.05
N LYS A 59 -9.65 -7.25 22.03
CA LYS A 59 -10.82 -6.44 22.39
C LYS A 59 -11.60 -5.88 21.21
N HIS A 60 -10.94 -5.56 20.09
CA HIS A 60 -11.58 -4.72 19.07
C HIS A 60 -11.55 -5.32 17.66
N MET A 61 -10.44 -5.92 17.26
CA MET A 61 -10.23 -6.28 15.86
C MET A 61 -9.30 -7.48 15.68
N LYS A 62 -9.60 -8.31 14.69
CA LYS A 62 -8.71 -9.34 14.18
C LYS A 62 -8.35 -8.98 12.74
N ILE A 63 -7.06 -9.00 12.44
CA ILE A 63 -6.54 -8.79 11.09
C ILE A 63 -5.92 -10.10 10.62
N THR A 64 -6.37 -10.58 9.48
CA THR A 64 -5.79 -11.76 8.82
C THR A 64 -5.08 -11.30 7.56
N ILE A 65 -3.79 -11.59 7.44
CA ILE A 65 -2.97 -11.34 6.25
C ILE A 65 -2.73 -12.68 5.55
N THR A 66 -2.99 -12.74 4.25
CA THR A 66 -2.85 -13.96 3.44
C THR A 66 -1.99 -13.74 2.18
N GLY A 67 -1.40 -14.82 1.67
CA GLY A 67 -0.65 -14.84 0.41
C GLY A 67 0.77 -14.25 0.53
N ARG A 68 0.89 -12.99 0.93
CA ARG A 68 2.18 -12.32 1.10
C ARG A 68 2.25 -11.47 2.37
N LEU A 69 3.30 -11.66 3.17
CA LEU A 69 3.65 -10.72 4.23
C LEU A 69 4.31 -9.48 3.64
N LEU A 70 3.70 -8.32 3.87
CA LEU A 70 4.26 -7.04 3.48
C LEU A 70 5.20 -6.51 4.56
N THR A 71 6.22 -5.82 4.09
CA THR A 71 7.28 -5.21 4.89
C THR A 71 7.34 -3.73 4.64
N GLN A 72 8.16 -3.03 5.41
CA GLN A 72 8.40 -1.60 5.22
C GLN A 72 8.83 -1.24 3.78
N LYS A 73 9.58 -2.11 3.08
CA LYS A 73 9.93 -1.89 1.65
C LYS A 73 8.69 -1.76 0.75
N HIS A 74 7.62 -2.47 1.06
CA HIS A 74 6.38 -2.42 0.28
C HIS A 74 5.61 -1.14 0.57
N LYS A 75 5.59 -0.73 1.85
CA LYS A 75 5.03 0.56 2.26
C LYS A 75 5.77 1.70 1.57
N ASP A 76 7.10 1.70 1.62
CA ASP A 76 7.95 2.70 0.96
C ASP A 76 7.67 2.82 -0.56
N ILE A 77 7.35 1.70 -1.22
CA ILE A 77 6.94 1.71 -2.63
C ILE A 77 5.57 2.39 -2.81
N LEU A 78 4.57 2.03 -2.00
CA LEU A 78 3.24 2.67 -2.07
C LEU A 78 3.33 4.17 -1.79
N GLU A 79 4.09 4.56 -0.77
CA GLU A 79 4.38 5.96 -0.42
C GLU A 79 5.02 6.70 -1.59
N CYS A 80 6.02 6.08 -2.22
CA CYS A 80 6.68 6.64 -3.40
C CYS A 80 5.71 6.81 -4.57
N ILE A 81 4.82 5.85 -4.81
CA ILE A 81 3.80 5.93 -5.86
C ILE A 81 2.90 7.14 -5.60
N PHE A 82 2.25 7.23 -4.43
CA PHE A 82 1.30 8.32 -4.15
C PHE A 82 1.98 9.71 -4.16
N THR A 83 3.17 9.82 -3.60
CA THR A 83 3.90 11.10 -3.53
C THR A 83 4.47 11.58 -4.87
N SER A 84 4.96 10.66 -5.71
CA SER A 84 5.61 11.01 -6.97
C SER A 84 4.66 11.08 -8.15
N THR A 85 3.43 10.57 -8.03
CA THR A 85 2.45 10.57 -9.14
C THR A 85 2.11 11.98 -9.60
N LYS A 86 2.07 12.98 -8.70
CA LYS A 86 1.80 14.37 -9.09
C LYS A 86 2.83 14.93 -10.08
N ASP A 87 4.10 14.57 -9.90
CA ASP A 87 5.21 15.11 -10.67
C ASP A 87 5.61 14.19 -11.84
N ASN A 88 5.31 12.88 -11.76
CA ASN A 88 5.85 11.85 -12.64
C ASN A 88 4.81 10.86 -13.19
N GLY A 89 3.52 11.15 -13.05
CA GLY A 89 2.45 10.24 -13.46
C GLY A 89 1.10 10.91 -13.68
N THR A 90 0.08 10.09 -13.78
CA THR A 90 -1.32 10.47 -13.92
C THR A 90 -2.14 9.68 -12.93
N PHE A 91 -2.99 10.38 -12.18
CA PHE A 91 -3.95 9.79 -11.27
C PHE A 91 -5.35 9.87 -11.87
N ASN A 92 -6.02 8.74 -11.99
CA ASN A 92 -7.39 8.63 -12.46
C ASN A 92 -8.25 7.99 -11.36
N LEU A 93 -9.40 8.58 -11.09
CA LEU A 93 -10.41 8.01 -10.20
C LEU A 93 -11.68 7.73 -10.98
N TYR A 94 -11.92 6.45 -11.27
CA TYR A 94 -13.14 5.98 -11.93
C TYR A 94 -14.22 5.79 -10.86
N ARG A 95 -15.00 6.84 -10.58
CA ARG A 95 -15.97 6.87 -9.47
C ARG A 95 -17.07 5.82 -9.60
N ASP A 96 -17.51 5.57 -10.83
CA ASP A 96 -18.50 4.57 -11.21
C ASP A 96 -18.05 3.14 -10.86
N LYS A 97 -16.74 2.88 -10.98
CA LYS A 97 -16.14 1.57 -10.70
C LYS A 97 -15.46 1.51 -9.33
N ALA A 98 -15.37 2.65 -8.65
CA ALA A 98 -14.54 2.87 -7.47
C ALA A 98 -13.09 2.34 -7.63
N ILE A 99 -12.46 2.65 -8.77
CA ILE A 99 -11.08 2.26 -9.06
C ILE A 99 -10.18 3.50 -9.03
N CYS A 100 -9.17 3.45 -8.15
CA CYS A 100 -8.01 4.33 -8.21
C CYS A 100 -6.98 3.74 -9.19
N GLN A 101 -6.60 4.52 -10.20
CA GLN A 101 -5.60 4.13 -11.19
C GLN A 101 -4.45 5.13 -11.19
N ILE A 102 -3.23 4.60 -11.26
CA ILE A 102 -2.02 5.38 -11.44
C ILE A 102 -1.32 4.93 -12.72
N ILE A 103 -0.98 5.89 -13.59
CA ILE A 103 -0.18 5.66 -14.79
C ILE A 103 1.14 6.39 -14.62
N MET A 104 2.27 5.70 -14.70
CA MET A 104 3.57 6.34 -14.51
C MET A 104 4.71 5.59 -15.20
N SER A 105 5.87 6.23 -15.29
CA SER A 105 7.08 5.57 -15.77
C SER A 105 7.74 4.75 -14.67
N PRO A 106 8.05 3.45 -14.89
CA PRO A 106 8.84 2.64 -13.96
C PRO A 106 10.21 3.25 -13.65
N TYR A 107 10.81 3.93 -14.64
CA TYR A 107 12.08 4.61 -14.47
C TYR A 107 11.95 5.79 -13.49
N ASN A 108 10.91 6.63 -13.66
CA ASN A 108 10.67 7.75 -12.75
C ASN A 108 10.29 7.27 -11.34
N LEU A 109 9.54 6.18 -11.22
CA LEU A 109 9.23 5.55 -9.94
C LEU A 109 10.51 5.04 -9.25
N LYS A 110 11.40 4.34 -9.98
CA LYS A 110 12.73 3.96 -9.48
C LYS A 110 13.50 5.19 -8.99
N LYS A 111 13.60 6.23 -9.83
CA LYS A 111 14.35 7.45 -9.52
C LYS A 111 13.82 8.14 -8.26
N SER A 112 12.49 8.24 -8.13
CA SER A 112 11.84 8.79 -6.95
C SER A 112 12.12 7.96 -5.71
N TYR A 113 12.02 6.63 -5.81
CA TYR A 113 12.35 5.73 -4.69
C TYR A 113 13.81 5.87 -4.25
N THR A 114 14.76 5.90 -5.19
CA THR A 114 16.19 6.10 -4.87
C THR A 114 16.42 7.44 -4.18
N SER A 115 15.78 8.50 -4.65
CA SER A 115 15.92 9.85 -4.07
C SER A 115 15.36 9.93 -2.64
N LEU A 116 14.21 9.30 -2.39
CA LEU A 116 13.54 9.33 -1.08
C LEU A 116 14.18 8.35 -0.07
N SER A 117 14.49 7.12 -0.49
CA SER A 117 15.03 6.09 0.40
C SER A 117 16.56 6.14 0.57
N GLY A 118 17.26 6.82 -0.34
CA GLY A 118 18.72 6.79 -0.43
C GLY A 118 19.30 5.44 -0.87
N ASN A 119 18.48 4.49 -1.33
CA ASN A 119 18.92 3.16 -1.76
C ASN A 119 18.66 2.98 -3.26
N GLU A 120 19.71 2.67 -4.02
CA GLU A 120 19.56 2.35 -5.43
C GLU A 120 18.98 0.95 -5.63
N THR A 121 18.03 0.83 -6.57
CA THR A 121 17.37 -0.42 -6.93
C THR A 121 17.30 -0.61 -8.45
N LYS A 122 16.97 -1.84 -8.87
CA LYS A 122 16.73 -2.17 -10.29
C LYS A 122 15.24 -2.03 -10.60
N ILE A 123 14.90 -1.78 -11.86
CA ILE A 123 13.49 -1.69 -12.30
C ILE A 123 12.72 -3.00 -12.01
N ASN A 124 13.33 -4.16 -12.26
CA ASN A 124 12.69 -5.46 -11.96
C ASN A 124 12.32 -5.59 -10.48
N TRP A 125 13.14 -5.03 -9.58
CA TRP A 125 12.82 -5.03 -8.15
C TRP A 125 11.55 -4.23 -7.83
N ILE A 126 11.26 -3.16 -8.58
CA ILE A 126 10.00 -2.40 -8.44
C ILE A 126 8.82 -3.30 -8.85
N TYR A 127 8.91 -3.99 -9.98
CA TYR A 127 7.87 -4.91 -10.45
C TYR A 127 7.64 -6.07 -9.47
N ASP A 128 8.73 -6.63 -8.92
CA ASP A 128 8.64 -7.67 -7.89
C ASP A 128 7.86 -7.15 -6.68
N LYS A 129 8.16 -5.93 -6.21
CA LYS A 129 7.46 -5.34 -5.06
C LYS A 129 5.99 -5.05 -5.35
N LEU A 130 5.66 -4.56 -6.54
CA LEU A 130 4.27 -4.34 -6.95
C LEU A 130 3.49 -5.66 -7.01
N THR A 131 4.10 -6.71 -7.57
CA THR A 131 3.51 -8.07 -7.61
C THR A 131 3.35 -8.65 -6.20
N GLU A 132 4.30 -8.42 -5.31
CA GLU A 132 4.18 -8.83 -3.90
C GLU A 132 3.04 -8.12 -3.18
N ILE A 133 2.82 -6.83 -3.48
CA ILE A 133 1.69 -6.04 -2.98
C ILE A 133 0.35 -6.57 -3.52
N SER A 134 0.27 -6.91 -4.81
CA SER A 134 -0.96 -7.47 -5.41
C SER A 134 -1.33 -8.83 -4.81
N ASN A 135 -0.33 -9.64 -4.45
CA ASN A 135 -0.51 -10.97 -3.88
C ASN A 135 -0.81 -10.97 -2.36
N CYS A 136 -0.93 -9.80 -1.73
CA CYS A 136 -1.30 -9.67 -0.33
C CYS A 136 -2.81 -9.49 -0.19
N GLY A 137 -3.45 -10.43 0.51
CA GLY A 137 -4.82 -10.31 0.97
C GLY A 137 -4.88 -9.83 2.43
N VAL A 138 -5.82 -8.95 2.72
CA VAL A 138 -6.11 -8.46 4.07
C VAL A 138 -7.59 -8.70 4.36
N GLU A 139 -7.89 -9.30 5.50
CA GLU A 139 -9.23 -9.37 6.09
C GLU A 139 -9.20 -8.67 7.45
N LEU A 140 -10.10 -7.71 7.62
CA LEU A 140 -10.39 -7.02 8.87
C LEU A 140 -11.70 -7.58 9.42
N TYR A 141 -11.66 -8.05 10.65
CA TYR A 141 -12.83 -8.50 11.40
C TYR A 141 -13.02 -7.63 12.64
N PHE A 142 -14.14 -6.92 12.70
CA PHE A 142 -14.49 -6.02 13.80
C PHE A 142 -15.37 -6.75 14.81
N LYS A 143 -14.81 -7.05 16.00
CA LYS A 143 -15.50 -7.91 16.99
C LYS A 143 -16.80 -7.31 17.51
N ASN A 144 -16.85 -5.98 17.65
CA ASN A 144 -18.00 -5.28 18.22
C ASN A 144 -19.25 -5.30 17.32
N THR A 145 -19.06 -5.37 16.00
CA THR A 145 -20.14 -5.29 15.01
C THR A 145 -20.32 -6.57 14.21
N ASP A 146 -19.45 -7.58 14.43
CA ASP A 146 -19.33 -8.79 13.61
C ASP A 146 -19.11 -8.49 12.11
N GLU A 147 -18.66 -7.28 11.77
CA GLU A 147 -18.41 -6.89 10.39
C GLU A 147 -17.08 -7.44 9.88
N LYS A 148 -17.08 -7.85 8.61
CA LYS A 148 -15.87 -8.24 7.87
C LYS A 148 -15.65 -7.30 6.69
N PHE A 149 -14.39 -6.97 6.47
CA PHE A 149 -13.95 -6.20 5.32
C PHE A 149 -12.64 -6.77 4.78
N SER A 150 -12.64 -7.16 3.51
CA SER A 150 -11.49 -7.80 2.89
C SER A 150 -11.07 -7.07 1.62
N PHE A 151 -9.76 -7.00 1.38
CA PHE A 151 -9.21 -6.38 0.19
C PHE A 151 -7.84 -6.97 -0.17
N THR A 152 -7.53 -6.93 -1.46
CA THR A 152 -6.15 -6.88 -1.96
C THR A 152 -5.80 -5.43 -2.25
N PHE A 153 -4.52 -5.07 -2.29
CA PHE A 153 -4.12 -3.68 -2.57
C PHE A 153 -4.29 -3.34 -4.04
N ILE A 154 -3.65 -4.13 -4.91
CA ILE A 154 -3.57 -3.92 -6.36
C ILE A 154 -4.34 -5.04 -7.05
N ASP A 155 -5.24 -4.66 -7.94
CA ASP A 155 -6.03 -5.59 -8.75
C ASP A 155 -5.29 -5.99 -10.03
N SER A 156 -4.68 -5.02 -10.70
CA SER A 156 -3.94 -5.28 -11.94
C SER A 156 -2.78 -4.31 -12.16
N ILE A 157 -1.70 -4.85 -12.76
CA ILE A 157 -0.54 -4.10 -13.21
C ILE A 157 -0.27 -4.53 -14.65
N TYR A 158 -0.22 -3.58 -15.58
CA TYR A 158 0.11 -3.89 -16.97
C TYR A 158 0.89 -2.77 -17.63
N GLN A 159 1.62 -3.13 -18.67
CA GLN A 159 2.38 -2.19 -19.47
C GLN A 159 1.45 -1.52 -20.50
N LYS A 160 1.35 -0.19 -20.44
CA LYS A 160 0.57 0.59 -21.42
C LYS A 160 1.41 0.96 -22.64
N SER A 161 2.72 1.11 -22.45
CA SER A 161 3.72 1.28 -23.51
C SER A 161 5.10 0.93 -22.96
N ASP A 162 6.13 0.92 -23.81
CA ASP A 162 7.53 0.68 -23.42
C ASP A 162 8.00 1.55 -22.24
N LYS A 163 7.38 2.71 -22.04
CA LYS A 163 7.78 3.71 -21.04
C LYS A 163 6.83 3.81 -19.85
N LEU A 164 5.63 3.22 -19.91
CA LEU A 164 4.55 3.46 -18.96
C LEU A 164 3.90 2.17 -18.47
N ILE A 165 3.65 2.14 -17.16
CA ILE A 165 2.84 1.13 -16.50
C ILE A 165 1.53 1.73 -16.01
N VAL A 166 0.52 0.89 -15.91
CA VAL A 166 -0.77 1.18 -15.29
C VAL A 166 -0.88 0.30 -14.06
N ILE A 167 -1.21 0.91 -12.93
CA ILE A 167 -1.47 0.27 -11.64
C ILE A 167 -2.92 0.58 -11.29
N ASN A 168 -3.77 -0.45 -11.28
CA ASN A 168 -5.15 -0.34 -10.80
C ASN A 168 -5.21 -0.88 -9.38
N PHE A 169 -5.53 -0.02 -8.43
CA PHE A 169 -5.86 -0.45 -7.08
C PHE A 169 -7.22 -1.14 -7.06
N SER A 170 -7.37 -2.13 -6.16
CA SER A 170 -8.63 -2.84 -6.05
C SER A 170 -9.76 -1.91 -5.63
N GLN A 171 -10.98 -2.27 -6.00
CA GLN A 171 -12.17 -1.52 -5.61
C GLN A 171 -12.29 -1.44 -4.08
N ALA A 172 -12.10 -2.57 -3.40
CA ALA A 172 -12.16 -2.63 -1.94
C ALA A 172 -11.07 -1.75 -1.29
N TYR A 173 -9.83 -1.81 -1.78
CA TYR A 173 -8.77 -0.95 -1.25
C TYR A 173 -9.04 0.53 -1.54
N THR A 174 -9.60 0.86 -2.71
CA THR A 174 -9.99 2.25 -3.00
C THR A 174 -11.08 2.74 -2.05
N PHE A 175 -12.06 1.91 -1.70
CA PHE A 175 -13.04 2.23 -0.66
C PHE A 175 -12.41 2.38 0.73
N PHE A 176 -11.43 1.55 1.04
CA PHE A 176 -10.65 1.66 2.27
C PHE A 176 -9.92 3.01 2.35
N LEU A 177 -9.29 3.45 1.26
CA LEU A 177 -8.68 4.78 1.16
C LEU A 177 -9.73 5.89 1.34
N ALA A 178 -10.91 5.76 0.71
CA ALA A 178 -11.99 6.74 0.80
C ALA A 178 -12.47 7.01 2.23
N LYS A 179 -12.49 5.97 3.07
CA LYS A 179 -13.08 6.00 4.41
C LYS A 179 -12.09 6.30 5.52
N THR A 180 -10.80 6.36 5.20
CA THR A 180 -9.75 6.55 6.20
C THR A 180 -9.12 7.92 6.05
N LEU A 181 -8.80 8.55 7.17
CA LEU A 181 -8.06 9.80 7.15
C LEU A 181 -6.68 9.56 6.52
N LEU A 182 -6.44 10.13 5.36
CA LEU A 182 -5.12 10.16 4.75
C LEU A 182 -4.28 11.23 5.44
N LEU A 183 -3.02 10.93 5.69
CA LEU A 183 -2.11 11.87 6.32
C LEU A 183 -1.36 12.67 5.24
N GLU A 184 -1.20 13.98 5.48
CA GLU A 184 -0.40 14.87 4.64
C GLU A 184 0.99 15.02 5.26
N TYR A 185 1.89 14.08 4.97
CA TYR A 185 3.27 14.11 5.48
C TYR A 185 4.34 14.01 4.40
N LYS A 186 4.05 14.44 3.16
CA LYS A 186 4.99 14.34 2.02
C LYS A 186 6.40 14.81 2.39
N ASP A 187 6.51 15.95 3.09
CA ASP A 187 7.80 16.53 3.49
C ASP A 187 8.59 15.63 4.46
N TYR A 188 7.89 14.77 5.19
CA TYR A 188 8.47 13.80 6.11
C TYR A 188 8.71 12.44 5.48
N VAL A 189 8.21 12.13 4.27
CA VAL A 189 8.37 10.81 3.64
C VAL A 189 9.84 10.45 3.49
N LYS A 190 10.67 11.39 3.04
CA LYS A 190 12.12 11.20 2.97
C LYS A 190 12.71 10.90 4.35
N ALA A 191 12.34 11.68 5.37
CA ALA A 191 12.82 11.46 6.73
C ALA A 191 12.39 10.09 7.28
N ILE A 192 11.12 9.69 7.07
CA ILE A 192 10.56 8.41 7.50
C ILE A 192 11.26 7.23 6.83
N MET A 193 11.49 7.31 5.51
CA MET A 193 12.21 6.27 4.77
C MET A 193 13.69 6.19 5.17
N LEU A 194 14.30 7.32 5.57
CA LEU A 194 15.69 7.38 6.03
C LEU A 194 15.88 6.98 7.50
N CYS A 195 14.94 7.30 8.41
CA CYS A 195 15.00 6.97 9.84
C CYS A 195 15.18 5.47 10.08
N GLN A 196 14.71 4.65 9.16
CA GLN A 196 14.87 3.18 9.16
C GLN A 196 16.30 2.70 8.84
N ARG A 197 17.29 3.60 8.76
CA ARG A 197 18.72 3.24 8.76
C ARG A 197 19.30 3.13 10.17
N TYR A 198 18.66 3.74 11.18
CA TYR A 198 19.20 3.84 12.53
C TYR A 198 18.62 2.82 13.52
N PHE A 199 17.66 2.01 13.09
CA PHE A 199 17.11 0.88 13.84
C PHE A 199 17.57 -0.44 13.18
N ILE A 200 18.86 -0.76 13.32
CA ILE A 200 19.43 -2.09 13.10
C ILE A 200 20.29 -2.41 14.32
#